data_AF-A0A291N6W3-F1
#
_entry.id   AF-A0A291N6W3-F1
#
_cell.length_a   1.000
_cell.length_b   1.000
_cell.length_c   1.000
_cell.angle_alpha   90.00
_cell.angle_beta   90.00
_cell.angle_gamma   90.00
#
_symmetry.space_group_name_H-M   'P 1'
#
loop_
_entity.id
_entity.type
_entity.pdbx_description
1 polymer ?
#
loop_
_entity_poly.entity_id
_entity_poly.type
_entity_poly.pdbx_seq_one_letter_code
_entity_poly.pdbx_strand_id
1 'polypeptide(L)'
;MHILSMAKDLDVATPQMEMAFAEATFSISSSGEMVEQARYISLTAMIRFSTKVAQTFCPDLVVDFGHVGWQRLKVAIATRNRITHPKKNQDLDVSEGDVEAAKVGFFWFLEMSLHVMEQTVRELRISALMTRKVVDELIAGDPDTLALYERVHRERDE
;
A
#
# COMPACT_ATOMS: atom_id res chain seq x y z
N MET A 1 -5.62 -7.51 0.60
CA MET A 1 -4.61 -6.43 0.67
C MET A 1 -4.48 -5.83 -0.73
N HIS A 2 -5.27 -4.79 -1.05
CA HIS A 2 -5.48 -4.30 -2.43
C HIS A 2 -4.19 -3.82 -3.10
N ILE A 3 -3.48 -2.88 -2.47
CA ILE A 3 -2.27 -2.25 -3.03
C ILE A 3 -1.17 -3.28 -3.36
N LEU A 4 -0.91 -4.22 -2.46
CA LEU A 4 0.09 -5.25 -2.71
C LEU A 4 -0.31 -6.18 -3.87
N SER A 5 -1.59 -6.55 -3.97
CA SER A 5 -2.08 -7.34 -5.11
C SER A 5 -1.84 -6.60 -6.43
N MET A 6 -2.15 -5.31 -6.49
CA MET A 6 -1.95 -4.51 -7.70
C MET A 6 -0.46 -4.34 -8.03
N ALA A 7 0.38 -4.15 -7.02
CA ALA A 7 1.82 -4.11 -7.23
C ALA A 7 2.37 -5.42 -7.81
N LYS A 8 1.80 -6.58 -7.41
CA LYS A 8 2.17 -7.88 -7.99
C LYS A 8 1.69 -8.00 -9.43
N ASP A 9 0.45 -7.61 -9.70
CA ASP A 9 -0.14 -7.68 -11.05
C ASP A 9 0.60 -6.79 -12.06
N LEU A 10 1.21 -5.70 -11.59
CA LEU A 10 2.00 -4.77 -12.39
C LEU A 10 3.50 -5.06 -12.38
N ASP A 11 3.94 -6.18 -11.79
CA ASP A 11 5.35 -6.59 -11.71
C ASP A 11 6.27 -5.54 -11.05
N VAL A 12 5.75 -4.78 -10.08
CA VAL A 12 6.48 -3.76 -9.32
C VAL A 12 6.64 -4.11 -7.83
N ALA A 13 5.98 -5.17 -7.38
CA ALA A 13 6.13 -5.68 -6.03
C ALA A 13 7.56 -6.22 -5.81
N THR A 14 8.17 -5.83 -4.68
CA THR A 14 9.47 -6.38 -4.27
C THR A 14 9.31 -7.30 -3.05
N PRO A 15 10.24 -8.25 -2.82
CA PRO A 15 10.22 -9.08 -1.63
C PRO A 15 10.18 -8.25 -0.33
N GLN A 16 10.86 -7.11 -0.30
CA GLN A 16 10.88 -6.19 0.83
C GLN A 16 9.50 -5.58 1.09
N MET A 17 8.73 -5.27 0.04
CA MET A 17 7.36 -4.79 0.19
C MET A 17 6.45 -5.89 0.75
N GLU A 18 6.55 -7.10 0.22
CA GLU A 18 5.77 -8.25 0.71
C GLU A 18 6.06 -8.53 2.19
N MET A 19 7.33 -8.54 2.59
CA MET A 19 7.73 -8.71 3.99
C MET A 19 7.19 -7.59 4.88
N ALA A 20 7.19 -6.33 4.42
CA ALA A 20 6.65 -5.21 5.19
C ALA A 20 5.13 -5.35 5.42
N PHE A 21 4.40 -5.81 4.41
CA PHE A 21 2.95 -6.02 4.46
C PHE A 21 2.52 -7.27 5.23
N ALA A 22 3.41 -8.26 5.37
CA ALA A 22 3.12 -9.48 6.12
C ALA A 22 3.00 -9.24 7.63
N GLU A 23 3.47 -8.09 8.14
CA GLU A 23 3.51 -7.78 9.58
C GLU A 23 4.16 -8.89 10.43
N ALA A 24 5.08 -9.64 9.82
CA ALA A 24 5.79 -10.76 10.42
C ALA A 24 7.31 -10.60 10.25
N THR A 25 8.07 -11.14 11.20
CA THR A 25 9.53 -11.30 11.08
C THR A 25 9.88 -12.75 11.33
N PHE A 26 10.91 -13.25 10.65
CA PHE A 26 11.38 -14.62 10.79
C PHE A 26 12.76 -14.62 11.44
N SER A 27 12.98 -15.56 12.35
CA SER A 27 14.28 -15.80 12.98
C SER A 27 14.60 -17.29 12.96
N ILE A 28 15.88 -17.64 13.03
CA ILE A 28 16.31 -19.05 13.09
C ILE A 28 16.65 -19.37 14.55
N SER A 29 16.04 -20.41 15.09
CA SER A 29 16.31 -20.88 16.45
C SER A 29 17.68 -21.56 16.56
N SER A 30 18.13 -21.82 17.79
CA SER A 30 19.34 -22.61 18.04
C SER A 30 19.23 -24.08 17.58
N SER A 31 18.02 -24.59 17.32
CA SER A 31 17.78 -25.92 16.73
C SER A 31 17.77 -25.90 15.19
N GLY A 32 17.91 -24.73 14.56
CA GLY A 32 17.86 -24.57 13.11
C GLY A 32 16.44 -24.45 12.53
N GLU A 33 15.43 -24.24 13.38
CA GLU A 33 14.03 -24.09 12.96
C GLU A 33 13.72 -22.62 12.66
N MET A 34 12.89 -22.38 11.65
CA MET A 34 12.38 -21.05 11.36
C MET A 34 11.22 -20.72 12.29
N VAL A 35 11.33 -19.62 13.02
CA VAL A 35 10.33 -19.13 13.96
C VAL A 35 9.79 -17.81 13.46
N GLU A 36 8.48 -17.76 13.23
CA GLU A 36 7.74 -16.55 12.91
C GLU A 36 7.40 -15.78 14.19
N GLN A 37 7.57 -14.46 14.14
CA GLN A 37 7.21 -13.54 15.21
C GLN A 37 6.39 -12.39 14.63
N ALA A 38 5.26 -12.10 15.28
CA ALA A 38 4.44 -10.94 14.91
C ALA A 38 5.25 -9.65 15.10
N ARG A 39 5.28 -8.81 14.07
CA ARG A 39 5.96 -7.52 14.08
C ARG A 39 4.92 -6.42 14.13
N TYR A 40 4.91 -5.66 15.22
CA TYR A 40 4.07 -4.47 15.32
C TYR A 40 4.55 -3.40 14.32
N ILE A 41 3.65 -2.99 13.43
CA ILE A 41 3.81 -1.81 12.58
C ILE A 41 2.70 -0.82 12.96
N SER A 42 3.07 0.42 13.26
CA SER A 42 2.07 1.44 13.58
C SER A 42 1.16 1.69 12.37
N LEU A 43 -0.15 1.85 12.60
CA LEU A 43 -1.12 2.13 11.54
C LEU A 43 -0.70 3.33 10.66
N THR A 44 -0.14 4.37 11.26
CA THR A 44 0.32 5.55 10.53
C THR A 44 1.48 5.25 9.58
N ALA A 45 2.42 4.39 9.97
CA ALA A 45 3.49 3.91 9.11
C ALA A 45 2.94 3.04 7.98
N MET A 46 2.00 2.14 8.28
CA MET A 46 1.39 1.26 7.27
C MET A 46 0.60 2.06 6.22
N ILE A 47 -0.14 3.09 6.63
CA ILE A 47 -0.84 4.00 5.69
C ILE A 47 0.17 4.67 4.75
N ARG A 48 1.22 5.29 5.30
CA ARG A 48 2.25 5.95 4.49
C ARG A 48 2.96 4.98 3.55
N PHE A 49 3.27 3.80 4.05
CA PHE A 49 3.92 2.76 3.27
C PHE A 49 3.02 2.30 2.11
N SER A 50 1.75 2.02 2.38
CA SER A 50 0.77 1.65 1.37
C SER A 50 0.63 2.72 0.29
N THR A 51 0.56 4.00 0.67
CA THR A 51 0.56 5.11 -0.30
C THR A 51 1.85 5.16 -1.12
N LYS A 52 3.01 4.98 -0.50
CA LYS A 52 4.30 4.95 -1.22
C LYS A 52 4.38 3.81 -2.23
N VAL A 53 3.88 2.63 -1.87
CA VAL A 53 3.82 1.49 -2.81
C VAL A 53 2.87 1.82 -3.95
N ALA A 54 1.70 2.39 -3.69
CA ALA A 54 0.79 2.84 -4.75
C ALA A 54 1.45 3.85 -5.70
N GLN A 55 2.26 4.76 -5.18
CA GLN A 55 3.00 5.76 -5.97
C GLN A 55 4.07 5.16 -6.88
N THR A 56 4.54 3.93 -6.68
CA THR A 56 5.54 3.31 -7.57
C THR A 56 4.95 2.95 -8.92
N PHE A 57 3.63 2.77 -9.01
CA PHE A 57 2.92 2.45 -10.25
C PHE A 57 1.81 3.45 -10.58
N CYS A 58 1.49 4.39 -9.70
CA CYS A 58 0.63 5.53 -9.97
C CYS A 58 1.40 6.83 -9.66
N PRO A 59 2.27 7.30 -10.57
CA PRO A 59 3.15 8.44 -10.30
C PRO A 59 2.38 9.75 -10.02
N ASP A 60 1.17 9.88 -10.57
CA ASP A 60 0.29 11.03 -10.36
C ASP A 60 -0.49 11.00 -9.04
N LEU A 61 -0.38 9.91 -8.26
CA LEU A 61 -1.06 9.79 -6.98
C LEU A 61 -0.42 10.72 -5.93
N VAL A 62 -1.18 11.72 -5.50
CA VAL A 62 -0.77 12.68 -4.47
C VAL A 62 -1.64 12.53 -3.23
N VAL A 63 -1.01 12.31 -2.08
CA VAL A 63 -1.68 12.30 -0.77
C VAL A 63 -1.03 13.33 0.14
N ASP A 64 -1.82 14.30 0.59
CA ASP A 64 -1.35 15.33 1.52
C ASP A 64 -1.39 14.84 2.98
N PHE A 65 -0.23 14.39 3.47
CA PHE A 65 -0.04 14.07 4.89
C PHE A 65 0.25 15.31 5.77
N GLY A 66 0.24 16.52 5.22
CA GLY A 66 0.19 17.79 5.94
C GLY A 66 -1.24 18.19 6.34
N HIS A 67 -2.25 17.61 5.68
CA HIS A 67 -3.66 17.94 5.87
C HIS A 67 -4.13 17.80 7.33
N VAL A 68 -5.08 18.65 7.74
CA VAL A 68 -5.65 18.65 9.10
C VAL A 68 -6.26 17.28 9.46
N GLY A 69 -6.89 16.61 8.49
CA GLY A 69 -7.48 15.29 8.65
C GLY A 69 -6.46 14.22 9.07
N TRP A 70 -5.24 14.24 8.51
CA TRP A 70 -4.17 13.35 8.93
C TRP A 70 -3.75 13.61 10.39
N GLN A 71 -3.66 14.89 10.79
CA GLN A 71 -3.33 15.24 12.17
C GLN A 71 -4.43 14.75 13.13
N ARG A 72 -5.71 14.90 12.76
CA ARG A 72 -6.86 14.41 13.52
C ARG A 72 -6.88 12.88 13.60
N LEU A 73 -6.54 12.18 12.54
CA LEU A 73 -6.38 10.73 12.55
C LEU A 73 -5.31 10.28 13.55
N LYS A 74 -4.15 10.96 13.61
CA LYS A 74 -3.10 10.63 14.59
C LYS A 74 -3.59 10.82 16.03
N VAL A 75 -4.35 11.88 16.30
CA VAL A 75 -4.97 12.10 17.62
C VAL A 75 -5.94 10.97 17.93
N ALA A 76 -6.82 10.61 16.99
CA ALA A 76 -7.77 9.50 17.16
C ALA A 76 -7.08 8.16 17.46
N ILE A 77 -5.99 7.84 16.75
CA ILE A 77 -5.18 6.65 17.00
C ILE A 77 -4.56 6.69 18.41
N ALA A 78 -4.04 7.83 18.83
CA ALA A 78 -3.49 8.00 20.17
C ALA A 78 -4.57 7.81 21.24
N THR A 79 -5.77 8.35 21.04
CA THR A 79 -6.91 8.16 21.93
C THR A 79 -7.34 6.69 21.96
N ARG A 80 -7.44 6.01 20.81
CA ARG A 80 -7.68 4.56 20.76
C ARG A 80 -6.64 3.81 21.58
N ASN A 81 -5.35 4.05 21.35
CA ASN A 81 -4.28 3.36 22.05
C ASN A 81 -4.39 3.54 23.57
N ARG A 82 -4.70 4.77 24.00
CA ARG A 82 -4.91 5.13 25.40
C ARG A 82 -6.07 4.36 26.04
N ILE A 83 -7.24 4.29 25.40
CA ILE A 83 -8.42 3.60 25.97
C ILE A 83 -8.31 2.07 25.91
N THR A 84 -7.58 1.51 24.93
CA THR A 84 -7.41 0.05 24.80
C THR A 84 -6.30 -0.52 25.67
N HIS A 85 -5.33 0.32 26.06
CA HIS A 85 -4.21 -0.07 26.90
C HIS A 85 -4.02 0.97 28.02
N PRO A 86 -5.04 1.18 28.88
CA PRO A 86 -5.00 2.22 29.90
C PRO A 86 -3.96 1.87 30.97
N LYS A 87 -3.15 2.85 31.37
CA LYS A 87 -2.18 2.72 32.48
C LYS A 87 -2.76 3.26 33.79
N LYS A 88 -3.78 4.12 33.70
CA LYS A 88 -4.52 4.71 34.82
C LYS A 88 -5.98 4.92 34.44
N ASN A 89 -6.87 5.06 35.42
CA ASN A 89 -8.31 5.22 35.18
C ASN A 89 -8.65 6.44 34.30
N GLN A 90 -7.90 7.54 34.43
CA GLN A 90 -8.07 8.75 33.60
C GLN A 90 -7.83 8.48 32.10
N ASP A 91 -7.10 7.41 31.76
CA ASP A 91 -6.89 7.03 30.36
C ASP A 91 -8.16 6.51 29.70
N LEU A 92 -9.24 6.26 30.45
CA LEU A 92 -10.55 5.91 29.91
C LEU A 92 -11.43 7.14 29.62
N ASP A 93 -11.02 8.33 30.06
CA ASP A 93 -11.80 9.55 29.84
C ASP A 93 -11.71 9.99 28.37
N VAL A 94 -12.85 10.10 27.69
CA VAL A 94 -12.92 10.54 26.30
C VAL A 94 -13.63 11.89 26.25
N SER A 95 -12.93 12.91 25.75
CA SER A 95 -13.48 14.26 25.59
C SER A 95 -14.28 14.38 24.28
N GLU A 96 -15.12 15.41 24.18
CA GLU A 96 -15.75 15.75 22.89
C GLU A 96 -14.72 16.03 21.79
N GLY A 97 -13.58 16.64 22.14
CA GLY A 97 -12.48 16.88 21.22
C GLY A 97 -11.83 15.60 20.68
N ASP A 98 -11.77 14.54 21.50
CA ASP A 98 -11.32 13.21 21.07
C ASP A 98 -12.28 12.62 20.03
N VAL A 99 -13.58 12.70 20.30
CA VAL A 99 -14.63 12.19 19.39
C VAL A 99 -14.61 12.96 18.08
N GLU A 100 -14.46 14.28 18.12
CA GLU A 100 -14.39 15.09 16.91
C GLU A 100 -13.13 14.81 16.09
N ALA A 101 -11.98 14.62 16.76
CA ALA A 101 -10.76 14.19 16.08
C ALA A 101 -10.92 12.81 15.41
N ALA A 102 -11.62 11.87 16.06
CA ALA A 102 -11.93 10.57 15.48
C ALA A 102 -12.80 10.68 14.22
N LYS A 103 -13.85 11.50 14.25
CA LYS A 103 -14.72 11.73 13.09
C LYS A 103 -13.94 12.33 11.91
N VAL A 104 -13.26 13.46 12.13
CA VAL A 104 -12.52 14.15 11.08
C VAL A 104 -11.39 13.27 10.53
N GLY A 105 -10.67 12.57 11.41
CA GLY A 105 -9.62 11.63 11.03
C GLY A 105 -10.15 10.45 10.21
N PHE A 106 -11.30 9.91 10.60
CA PHE A 106 -11.96 8.82 9.89
C PHE A 106 -12.40 9.22 8.47
N PHE A 107 -13.10 10.36 8.32
CA PHE A 107 -13.54 10.81 7.00
C PHE A 107 -12.37 11.13 6.08
N TRP A 108 -11.32 11.78 6.60
CA TRP A 108 -10.11 12.00 5.82
C TRP A 108 -9.47 10.68 5.38
N PHE A 109 -9.38 9.69 6.27
CA PHE A 109 -8.79 8.39 5.94
C PHE A 109 -9.64 7.64 4.90
N LEU A 110 -10.96 7.72 5.01
CA LEU A 110 -11.90 7.12 4.07
C LEU A 110 -11.76 7.75 2.68
N GLU A 111 -11.80 9.08 2.59
CA GLU A 111 -11.63 9.83 1.34
C GLU A 111 -10.27 9.52 0.69
N MET A 112 -9.19 9.57 1.48
CA MET A 112 -7.85 9.24 1.00
C MET A 112 -7.77 7.80 0.50
N SER A 113 -8.34 6.84 1.23
CA SER A 113 -8.33 5.42 0.83
C SER A 113 -9.12 5.19 -0.46
N LEU A 114 -10.29 5.81 -0.60
CA LEU A 114 -11.10 5.75 -1.82
C LEU A 114 -10.35 6.36 -3.01
N HIS A 115 -9.72 7.52 -2.81
CA HIS A 115 -8.93 8.17 -3.85
C HIS A 115 -7.76 7.29 -4.31
N VAL A 116 -6.99 6.72 -3.37
CA VAL A 116 -5.90 5.79 -3.71
C VAL A 116 -6.45 4.59 -4.47
N MET A 117 -7.52 3.95 -3.99
CA MET A 117 -8.12 2.79 -4.67
C MET A 117 -8.60 3.12 -6.08
N GLU A 118 -9.22 4.29 -6.28
CA GLU A 118 -9.67 4.75 -7.58
C GLU A 118 -8.49 4.92 -8.56
N GLN A 119 -7.43 5.61 -8.13
CA GLN A 119 -6.25 5.82 -8.97
C GLN A 119 -5.56 4.50 -9.32
N THR A 120 -5.41 3.59 -8.36
CA THR A 120 -4.77 2.31 -8.64
C THR A 120 -5.60 1.44 -9.58
N VAL A 121 -6.92 1.39 -9.41
CA VAL A 121 -7.83 0.67 -10.33
C VAL A 121 -7.80 1.28 -11.73
N ARG A 122 -7.74 2.61 -11.84
CA ARG A 122 -7.59 3.29 -13.13
C ARG A 122 -6.30 2.87 -13.82
N GLU A 123 -5.20 2.80 -13.09
CA GLU A 123 -3.91 2.51 -13.71
C GLU A 123 -3.74 1.05 -14.11
N LEU A 124 -4.30 0.12 -13.32
CA LEU A 124 -4.40 -1.27 -13.76
C LEU A 124 -5.24 -1.41 -15.03
N ARG A 125 -6.32 -0.65 -15.19
CA ARG A 125 -7.12 -0.67 -16.44
C ARG A 125 -6.30 -0.18 -17.63
N ILE A 126 -5.52 0.89 -17.47
CA ILE A 126 -4.64 1.41 -18.52
C ILE A 126 -3.60 0.35 -18.91
N SER A 127 -2.92 -0.22 -17.92
CA SER A 127 -1.94 -1.30 -18.14
C SER A 127 -2.57 -2.51 -18.87
N ALA A 128 -3.76 -2.96 -18.44
CA ALA A 128 -4.45 -4.07 -19.08
C ALA A 128 -4.84 -3.80 -20.54
N LEU A 129 -5.23 -2.56 -20.87
CA LEU A 129 -5.53 -2.15 -22.24
C LEU A 129 -4.26 -2.12 -23.11
N MET A 130 -3.15 -1.60 -22.57
CA MET A 130 -1.86 -1.58 -23.26
C MET A 130 -1.34 -3.00 -23.54
N THR A 131 -1.39 -3.88 -22.53
CA THR A 131 -0.99 -5.29 -22.69
C THR A 131 -1.84 -5.99 -23.74
N ARG A 132 -3.16 -5.79 -23.73
CA ARG A 132 -4.06 -6.36 -24.75
C ARG A 132 -3.68 -5.89 -26.14
N LYS A 133 -3.45 -4.59 -26.31
CA LYS A 133 -3.05 -4.01 -27.60
C LYS A 133 -1.78 -4.67 -28.13
N VAL A 134 -0.75 -4.82 -27.30
CA VAL A 134 0.51 -5.48 -27.69
C VAL A 134 0.26 -6.93 -28.09
N VAL A 135 -0.57 -7.67 -27.35
CA VAL A 135 -0.92 -9.06 -27.69
C VAL A 135 -1.65 -9.13 -29.04
N ASP A 136 -2.60 -8.23 -29.29
CA ASP A 136 -3.34 -8.18 -30.55
C ASP A 136 -2.41 -7.85 -31.74
N GLU A 137 -1.47 -6.91 -31.56
CA GLU A 137 -0.45 -6.54 -32.56
C GLU A 137 0.51 -7.71 -32.84
N LEU A 138 0.93 -8.46 -31.83
CA LEU A 138 1.76 -9.67 -31.99
C LEU A 138 1.00 -10.78 -32.74
N ILE A 139 -0.28 -11.00 -32.42
CA ILE A 139 -1.12 -11.99 -33.12
C ILE A 139 -1.30 -11.59 -34.59
N ALA A 140 -1.45 -10.30 -34.87
CA ALA A 140 -1.56 -9.77 -36.23
C ALA A 140 -0.23 -9.84 -37.02
N GLY A 141 0.88 -10.16 -36.36
CA GLY A 141 2.21 -10.21 -36.98
C GLY A 141 2.77 -8.81 -37.29
N ASP A 142 2.42 -7.81 -36.49
CA ASP A 142 2.95 -6.46 -36.63
C ASP A 142 4.50 -6.46 -36.52
N PRO A 143 5.23 -6.05 -37.58
CA PRO A 143 6.69 -6.17 -37.62
C PRO A 143 7.39 -5.35 -36.54
N ASP A 144 6.87 -4.17 -36.21
CA ASP A 144 7.48 -3.26 -35.23
C ASP A 144 7.33 -3.80 -33.81
N THR A 145 6.14 -4.30 -33.48
CA THR A 145 5.84 -4.92 -32.18
C THR A 145 6.64 -6.21 -31.99
N LEU A 146 6.77 -7.03 -33.04
CA LEU A 146 7.60 -8.25 -33.01
C LEU A 146 9.08 -7.91 -32.78
N ALA A 147 9.62 -6.94 -33.53
CA ALA A 147 11.00 -6.50 -33.37
C ALA A 147 11.27 -5.89 -31.98
N LEU A 148 10.29 -5.23 -31.39
CA LEU A 148 10.38 -4.74 -30.01
C LEU A 148 10.39 -5.90 -29.00
N TYR A 149 9.48 -6.87 -29.15
CA TYR A 149 9.40 -8.04 -28.29
C TYR A 149 10.71 -8.86 -28.30
N GLU A 150 11.26 -9.13 -29.48
CA GLU A 150 12.53 -9.86 -29.63
C GLU A 150 13.74 -9.12 -29.02
N ARG A 151 13.72 -7.79 -29.03
CA ARG A 151 14.77 -6.97 -28.44
C ARG A 151 14.74 -7.05 -26.91
N VAL A 152 13.55 -6.87 -26.33
CA VAL A 152 13.35 -6.96 -24.88
C VAL A 152 13.70 -8.36 -24.35
N HIS A 153 13.43 -9.43 -25.11
CA HIS A 153 13.86 -10.78 -24.70
C HIS A 153 15.38 -10.97 -24.78
N ARG A 154 16.06 -10.45 -25.82
CA ARG A 154 17.53 -10.53 -25.91
C ARG A 154 18.24 -9.80 -24.77
N GLU A 155 17.76 -8.62 -24.38
CA GLU A 155 18.33 -7.83 -23.28
C GLU A 155 18.13 -8.48 -21.88
N ARG A 156 17.22 -9.45 -21.75
CA ARG A 156 16.98 -10.20 -20.51
C ARG A 156 17.88 -11.42 -20.34
N ASP A 157 18.47 -11.90 -21.44
CA ASP A 157 19.35 -13.08 -21.47
C ASP A 157 20.85 -12.72 -21.32
N GLU A 158 21.19 -11.42 -21.30
CA GLU A 158 22.53 -10.85 -21.02
C GLU A 158 22.66 -10.37 -19.56
#